data_AF-A0A8T4CD12-F1
#
_entry.id   AF-A0A8T4CD12-F1
#
_cell.length_a   1.000
_cell.length_b   1.000
_cell.length_c   1.000
_cell.angle_alpha   90.00
_cell.angle_beta   90.00
_cell.angle_gamma   90.00
#
_symmetry.space_group_name_H-M   'P 1'
#
loop_
_entity.id
_entity.type
_entity.pdbx_description
1 polymer ?
#
loop_
_entity_poly.entity_id
_entity_poly.type
_entity_poly.pdbx_seq_one_letter_code
_entity_poly.pdbx_strand_id
1 'polypeptide(L)' 'MTFAHVSVRSSDLERSIRFYEAFLGMRLASRRPIPQNRAEIAFVEDPDGTLVELIEKR' A
#
# COMPACT_ATOMS: atom_id res chain seq x y z
N MET A 1 6.06 -21.44 -7.53
CA MET A 1 5.38 -20.21 -7.96
C MET A 1 4.98 -19.48 -6.68
N THR A 2 5.38 -18.23 -6.53
CA THR A 2 5.20 -17.47 -5.27
C THR A 2 4.45 -16.17 -5.61
N PHE A 3 3.53 -15.75 -4.75
CA PHE A 3 2.85 -14.47 -4.92
C PHE A 3 3.79 -13.33 -4.52
N ALA A 4 3.94 -12.32 -5.38
CA ALA A 4 4.84 -11.20 -5.12
C ALA A 4 4.21 -10.15 -4.19
N HIS A 5 2.97 -9.77 -4.45
CA HIS A 5 2.16 -8.85 -3.65
C HIS A 5 0.70 -8.92 -4.08
N VAL A 6 -0.18 -8.27 -3.32
CA VAL A 6 -1.58 -8.01 -3.69
C VAL A 6 -1.78 -6.51 -3.83
N SER A 7 -2.49 -6.06 -4.88
CA SER A 7 -2.79 -4.64 -5.09
C SER A 7 -4.25 -4.32 -4.77
N VAL A 8 -4.47 -3.24 -4.02
CA VAL A 8 -5.78 -2.75 -3.59
C VAL A 8 -5.92 -1.29 -3.99
N ARG A 9 -7.05 -0.95 -4.64
CA ARG A 9 -7.39 0.45 -4.93
C ARG A 9 -7.95 1.11 -3.66
N SER A 10 -7.35 2.21 -3.25
CA SER A 10 -7.80 3.04 -2.13
C SER A 10 -8.40 4.36 -2.65
N SER A 11 -9.41 4.87 -1.96
CA SER A 11 -9.95 6.22 -2.17
C SER A 11 -9.30 7.28 -1.27
N ASP A 12 -8.58 6.85 -0.23
CA ASP A 12 -7.80 7.70 0.68
C ASP A 12 -6.56 6.90 1.11
N LEU A 13 -5.41 7.21 0.51
CA LEU A 13 -4.18 6.46 0.72
C LEU A 13 -3.69 6.56 2.17
N GLU A 14 -3.77 7.75 2.74
CA GLU A 14 -3.29 8.07 4.07
C GLU A 14 -4.13 7.34 5.14
N ARG A 15 -5.46 7.37 5.01
CA ARG A 15 -6.37 6.63 5.90
C ARG A 15 -6.14 5.12 5.80
N SER A 16 -5.90 4.61 4.60
CA SER A 16 -5.64 3.18 4.40
C SER A 16 -4.32 2.77 5.06
N ILE A 17 -3.22 3.51 4.87
CA ILE A 17 -1.94 3.23 5.53
C ILE A 17 -2.14 3.15 7.05
N ARG A 18 -2.79 4.15 7.66
CA ARG A 18 -3.08 4.13 9.11
C ARG A 18 -3.88 2.92 9.55
N PHE A 19 -4.83 2.45 8.74
CA PHE A 19 -5.59 1.24 9.06
C PHE A 19 -4.69 0.00 9.12
N TYR A 20 -3.84 -0.19 8.11
CA TYR A 20 -2.91 -1.31 8.05
C TYR A 20 -1.86 -1.27 9.18
N GLU A 21 -1.37 -0.08 9.54
CA GLU A 21 -0.41 0.06 10.64
C GLU A 21 -1.06 -0.12 12.01
N ALA A 22 -2.21 0.52 12.27
CA ALA A 22 -2.81 0.55 13.60
C ALA A 22 -3.57 -0.74 13.97
N PHE A 23 -4.19 -1.42 13.00
CA PHE A 23 -5.06 -2.56 13.28
C PHE A 23 -4.50 -3.90 12.82
N LEU A 24 -3.64 -3.90 11.80
CA LEU A 24 -3.07 -5.12 11.23
C LEU A 24 -1.59 -5.31 11.57
N GLY A 25 -0.97 -4.35 12.27
CA GLY A 25 0.44 -4.42 12.67
C GLY A 25 1.40 -4.44 11.49
N MET A 26 0.96 -4.00 10.31
CA MET A 26 1.81 -3.85 9.13
C MET A 26 2.63 -2.55 9.26
N ARG A 27 3.63 -2.39 8.40
CA ARG A 27 4.45 -1.17 8.35
C ARG A 27 4.51 -0.59 6.94
N LEU A 28 4.52 0.73 6.83
CA LEU A 28 4.79 1.39 5.56
C LEU A 28 6.21 1.06 5.08
N ALA A 29 6.33 0.34 3.96
CA ALA A 29 7.61 -0.05 3.37
C ALA A 29 8.10 0.98 2.33
N SER A 30 7.18 1.53 1.52
CA SER A 30 7.52 2.61 0.59
C SER A 30 6.27 3.38 0.15
N ARG A 31 6.46 4.62 -0.30
CA ARG A 31 5.40 5.49 -0.83
C ARG A 31 5.96 6.37 -1.94
N ARG A 32 5.29 6.44 -3.09
CA ARG A 32 5.73 7.28 -4.20
C ARG A 32 4.59 7.73 -5.13
N PRO A 33 4.68 8.95 -5.69
CA PRO A 33 3.79 9.38 -6.75
C PRO A 33 4.12 8.69 -8.08
N ILE A 34 3.11 8.53 -8.93
CA ILE A 34 3.19 8.11 -10.33
C ILE A 34 2.60 9.23 -11.19
N PRO A 35 3.38 10.25 -11.56
CA PRO A 35 2.89 11.45 -12.24
C PRO A 35 2.14 11.16 -13.55
N GLN A 36 2.63 10.18 -14.32
CA GLN A 36 2.07 9.80 -15.61
C GLN A 36 0.63 9.28 -15.50
N ASN A 37 0.30 8.66 -14.37
CA ASN A 37 -1.01 8.05 -14.13
C ASN A 37 -1.88 8.89 -13.20
N ARG A 38 -1.42 10.09 -12.80
CA ARG A 38 -2.01 10.90 -11.73
C ARG A 38 -2.36 10.05 -10.52
N ALA A 39 -1.43 9.21 -10.10
CA ALA A 39 -1.67 8.25 -9.02
C ALA A 39 -0.58 8.35 -7.95
N GLU A 40 -0.87 7.78 -6.81
CA GLU A 40 0.08 7.59 -5.72
C GLU A 40 0.00 6.14 -5.26
N ILE A 41 1.15 5.52 -5.01
CA ILE A 41 1.22 4.16 -4.52
C ILE A 41 1.94 4.11 -3.17
N ALA A 42 1.50 3.20 -2.31
CA ALA A 42 2.18 2.85 -1.08
C ALA A 42 2.24 1.34 -0.92
N PHE A 43 3.38 0.82 -0.47
CA PHE A 43 3.51 -0.57 -0.06
C PHE A 43 3.49 -0.65 1.46
N VAL A 44 2.63 -1.50 2.01
CA VAL A 44 2.66 -1.92 3.41
C VAL A 44 3.10 -3.37 3.49
N GLU A 45 3.89 -3.71 4.49
CA GLU A 45 4.47 -5.05 4.69
C GLU A 45 3.97 -5.66 5.99
N ASP A 46 3.52 -6.91 5.96
CA ASP A 46 3.15 -7.65 7.16
C ASP A 46 4.40 -8.16 7.91
N PRO A 47 4.25 -8.68 9.14
CA PRO A 47 5.37 -9.24 9.89
C PRO A 47 6.10 -10.42 9.21
N ASP A 48 5.44 -11.09 8.26
CA ASP A 48 5.99 -12.24 7.53
C ASP A 48 6.68 -11.82 6.21
N GLY A 49 6.66 -10.52 5.87
CA GLY A 49 7.30 -9.96 4.68
C GLY A 49 6.40 -9.86 3.44
N THR A 50 5.10 -10.16 3.56
CA THR A 50 4.15 -10.04 2.45
C THR A 50 3.82 -8.58 2.19
N LEU A 51 3.89 -8.18 0.92
CA LEU A 51 3.61 -6.82 0.48
C LEU A 51 2.16 -6.65 0.02
N VAL A 52 1.53 -5.55 0.44
CA VAL A 52 0.26 -5.04 -0.09
C VAL A 52 0.50 -3.68 -0.72
N GLU A 53 0.16 -3.55 -2.01
CA GLU A 53 0.22 -2.30 -2.75
C GLU A 53 -1.12 -1.56 -2.64
N LEU A 54 -1.10 -0.34 -2.13
CA LEU A 54 -2.24 0.56 -2.05
C LEU A 54 -2.12 1.60 -3.16
N ILE A 55 -3.15 1.74 -3.99
CA ILE A 55 -3.15 2.65 -5.14
C ILE A 55 -4.28 3.66 -4.99
N GLU A 56 -3.94 4.94 -4.90
CA GLU A 56 -4.89 6.06 -4.98
C GLU A 56 -4.75 6.74 -6.35
N LYS A 57 -5.86 6.92 -7.06
CA LYS A 57 -5.89 7.77 -8.26
C LYS A 57 -6.39 9.16 -7.88
N ARG A 58 -5.67 10.18 -8.33
CA ARG A 58 -6.02 11.60 -8.21
C ARG A 58 -6.54 12.16 -9.53
#